data_AF-A0A7W7U746-F1
#
_entry.id   AF-A0A7W7U746-F1
#
_cell.length_a   1.000
_cell.length_b   1.000
_cell.length_c   1.000
_cell.angle_alpha   90.00
_cell.angle_beta   90.00
_cell.angle_gamma   90.00
#
_symmetry.space_group_name_H-M   'P 1'
#
loop_
_entity.id
_entity.type
_entity.pdbx_description
1 polymer ?
#
loop_
_entity_poly.entity_id
_entity_poly.type
_entity_poly.pdbx_seq_one_letter_code
_entity_poly.pdbx_strand_id
1 'polypeptide(L)'
;MTLRPAVALLCAPALVAAALTVTAAGPASAAATCFEAAATVTGTIGTPGDDVIIGTPGNDVIDGKGGNDRICGLGGNDYVHGGDGDDRITGGTGDDQVFGDAGNDEIVGDERAYTGDVIGSTGRDHLDGGTGNDFLLGDNAATQGTASGASPDVLVGGVGDDVLYGDDYADHADGGAPDRIVAGDGEDVIVGDSVGYYSASGAGDDVLLEGAGTQGDVTGDSFAGFGNATGAGGDDLIDLGPDGAFGAVGDHTAGGTAVGSGNDRIIGGAAGEIILIGDNSLVDPTGATAGDDLIEGRGGDDRIFGDNSDWSQTLGTAGGRDTLRGGDGDDFLRGGPADDVLDGQAGVDDCDGEGGTDVVLHCEAPPAARSVRKAAPARTERPLYARFARHAV
;
A
#
# COMPACT_ATOMS: atom_id res chain seq x y z
N MET A 1 -58.49 -88.07 -38.95
CA MET A 1 -57.08 -88.09 -38.50
C MET A 1 -56.65 -86.63 -38.38
N THR A 2 -56.21 -86.08 -37.25
CA THR A 2 -55.79 -86.66 -35.94
C THR A 2 -56.10 -85.71 -34.76
N LEU A 3 -55.91 -86.20 -33.54
CA LEU A 3 -56.47 -85.78 -32.23
C LEU A 3 -56.22 -84.34 -31.69
N ARG A 4 -57.06 -84.03 -30.68
CA ARG A 4 -57.10 -82.97 -29.62
C ARG A 4 -55.86 -82.98 -28.68
N PRO A 5 -55.69 -82.10 -27.64
CA PRO A 5 -56.63 -81.22 -26.89
C PRO A 5 -56.16 -79.73 -26.77
N ALA A 6 -56.61 -78.82 -25.88
CA ALA A 6 -57.44 -78.87 -24.65
C ALA A 6 -58.30 -77.59 -24.42
N VAL A 7 -58.54 -77.20 -23.15
CA VAL A 7 -59.31 -76.02 -22.64
C VAL A 7 -58.62 -75.46 -21.40
N ALA A 8 -58.63 -74.13 -21.19
CA ALA A 8 -58.60 -73.52 -19.85
C ALA A 8 -59.30 -72.14 -19.84
N LEU A 9 -59.95 -71.82 -18.73
CA LEU A 9 -60.82 -70.68 -18.47
C LEU A 9 -60.14 -69.76 -17.42
N LEU A 10 -60.32 -68.42 -17.47
CA LEU A 10 -60.71 -67.57 -16.31
C LEU A 10 -60.87 -66.08 -16.70
N CYS A 11 -61.28 -65.24 -15.75
CA CYS A 11 -61.97 -63.95 -15.97
C CYS A 11 -61.44 -62.80 -15.07
N ALA A 12 -61.61 -61.55 -15.54
CA ALA A 12 -61.62 -60.28 -14.79
C ALA A 12 -60.29 -59.76 -14.17
N PRO A 13 -60.21 -58.48 -13.73
CA PRO A 13 -60.86 -57.25 -14.22
C PRO A 13 -59.84 -56.13 -14.58
N ALA A 14 -60.32 -54.99 -15.08
CA ALA A 14 -59.49 -53.79 -15.29
C ALA A 14 -59.24 -53.04 -13.97
N LEU A 15 -58.00 -52.56 -13.76
CA LEU A 15 -57.62 -51.70 -12.64
C LEU A 15 -57.00 -50.41 -13.19
N VAL A 16 -57.53 -49.25 -12.79
CA VAL A 16 -57.00 -47.93 -13.18
C VAL A 16 -55.84 -47.57 -12.26
N ALA A 17 -54.64 -47.49 -12.82
CA ALA A 17 -53.46 -47.01 -12.10
C ALA A 17 -53.35 -45.48 -12.25
N ALA A 18 -53.69 -44.74 -11.19
CA ALA A 18 -53.31 -43.33 -11.08
C ALA A 18 -51.82 -43.25 -10.72
N ALA A 19 -50.99 -42.80 -11.67
CA ALA A 19 -49.58 -42.57 -11.42
C ALA A 19 -49.41 -41.30 -10.58
N LEU A 20 -49.15 -41.47 -9.27
CA LEU A 20 -48.77 -40.38 -8.39
C LEU A 20 -47.35 -39.94 -8.75
N THR A 21 -47.22 -38.80 -9.46
CA THR A 21 -45.93 -38.19 -9.75
C THR A 21 -45.36 -37.60 -8.46
N VAL A 22 -44.48 -38.35 -7.80
CA VAL A 22 -43.57 -37.78 -6.80
C VAL A 22 -42.55 -36.95 -7.56
N THR A 23 -42.81 -35.64 -7.66
CA THR A 23 -41.75 -34.68 -7.97
C THR A 23 -40.79 -34.68 -6.80
N ALA A 24 -39.66 -35.36 -6.94
CA ALA A 24 -38.52 -35.07 -6.09
C ALA A 24 -38.24 -33.57 -6.24
N ALA A 25 -38.32 -32.81 -5.14
CA ALA A 25 -37.64 -31.53 -5.11
C ALA A 25 -36.19 -31.81 -5.50
N GLY A 26 -35.62 -30.99 -6.39
CA GLY A 26 -34.19 -31.02 -6.62
C GLY A 26 -33.45 -30.81 -5.28
N PRO A 27 -32.12 -31.07 -5.22
CA PRO A 27 -31.36 -30.59 -4.08
C PRO A 27 -31.70 -29.11 -3.92
N ALA A 28 -32.18 -28.73 -2.73
CA ALA A 28 -32.29 -27.32 -2.41
C ALA A 28 -30.90 -26.74 -2.68
N SER A 29 -30.84 -25.65 -3.45
CA SER A 29 -29.59 -24.90 -3.56
C SER A 29 -29.05 -24.74 -2.15
N ALA A 30 -27.79 -25.08 -1.92
CA ALA A 30 -27.14 -24.61 -0.71
C ALA A 30 -27.42 -23.10 -0.63
N ALA A 31 -27.84 -22.62 0.54
CA ALA A 31 -27.92 -21.19 0.75
C ALA A 31 -26.55 -20.62 0.41
N ALA A 32 -26.50 -19.48 -0.30
CA ALA A 32 -25.24 -18.80 -0.50
C ALA A 32 -24.64 -18.51 0.89
N THR A 33 -23.32 -18.66 0.99
CA THR A 33 -22.57 -18.45 2.23
C THR A 33 -21.48 -17.44 2.00
N CYS A 34 -21.35 -16.49 2.92
CA CYS A 34 -20.25 -15.53 3.00
C CYS A 34 -19.42 -15.89 4.22
N PHE A 35 -18.11 -16.10 4.05
CA PHE A 35 -17.19 -16.57 5.10
C PHE A 35 -17.74 -17.75 5.92
N GLU A 36 -18.22 -18.80 5.22
CA GLU A 36 -18.87 -20.01 5.78
C GLU A 36 -20.18 -19.76 6.57
N ALA A 37 -20.70 -18.53 6.63
CA ALA A 37 -21.97 -18.18 7.26
C ALA A 37 -23.09 -17.98 6.22
N ALA A 38 -24.32 -18.39 6.53
CA ALA A 38 -25.47 -18.18 5.65
C ALA A 38 -26.11 -16.80 5.90
N ALA A 39 -26.63 -16.16 4.84
CA ALA A 39 -27.23 -14.84 4.90
C ALA A 39 -28.30 -14.68 6.01
N THR A 40 -28.21 -13.60 6.79
CA THR A 40 -29.19 -13.24 7.85
C THR A 40 -30.29 -12.33 7.29
N VAL A 41 -29.93 -11.43 6.38
CA VAL A 41 -30.82 -10.48 5.70
C VAL A 41 -31.13 -10.90 4.27
N THR A 42 -32.16 -10.28 3.70
CA THR A 42 -32.53 -10.45 2.28
C THR A 42 -32.46 -9.11 1.57
N GLY A 43 -31.49 -8.97 0.67
CA GLY A 43 -31.14 -7.71 0.02
C GLY A 43 -29.78 -7.20 0.53
N THR A 44 -29.41 -6.01 0.09
CA THR A 44 -28.08 -5.41 0.29
C THR A 44 -28.05 -4.35 1.41
N ILE A 45 -29.05 -4.36 2.30
CA ILE A 45 -29.19 -3.36 3.36
C ILE A 45 -29.36 -4.09 4.69
N GLY A 46 -28.36 -3.99 5.56
CA GLY A 46 -28.27 -4.63 6.86
C GLY A 46 -29.09 -3.95 7.96
N THR A 47 -28.78 -4.31 9.20
CA THR A 47 -29.45 -3.85 10.42
C THR A 47 -28.42 -3.33 11.44
N PRO A 48 -28.83 -2.68 12.55
CA PRO A 48 -27.88 -2.24 13.59
C PRO A 48 -27.36 -3.37 14.51
N GLY A 49 -27.03 -4.53 13.94
CA GLY A 49 -26.39 -5.63 14.65
C GLY A 49 -26.03 -6.81 13.72
N ASP A 50 -25.02 -7.57 14.13
CA ASP A 50 -24.26 -8.57 13.33
C ASP A 50 -25.08 -9.31 12.25
N ASP A 51 -24.83 -8.96 11.00
CA ASP A 51 -25.48 -9.50 9.82
C ASP A 51 -24.51 -10.31 8.92
N VAL A 52 -25.10 -11.09 8.02
CA VAL A 52 -24.42 -11.76 6.91
C VAL A 52 -25.13 -11.33 5.64
N ILE A 53 -24.46 -10.48 4.87
CA ILE A 53 -24.99 -9.87 3.66
C ILE A 53 -24.31 -10.51 2.45
N ILE A 54 -25.12 -10.92 1.48
CA ILE A 54 -24.64 -11.54 0.25
C ILE A 54 -25.30 -10.81 -0.90
N GLY A 55 -24.49 -10.17 -1.72
CA GLY A 55 -24.88 -9.54 -2.97
C GLY A 55 -25.21 -10.57 -4.06
N THR A 56 -24.97 -10.18 -5.30
CA THR A 56 -25.37 -10.91 -6.49
C THR A 56 -24.24 -10.95 -7.52
N PRO A 57 -24.35 -11.76 -8.59
CA PRO A 57 -23.37 -11.77 -9.67
C PRO A 57 -23.45 -10.56 -10.63
N GLY A 58 -23.82 -9.38 -10.13
CA GLY A 58 -23.73 -8.10 -10.83
C GLY A 58 -23.92 -6.92 -9.89
N ASN A 59 -23.47 -5.74 -10.33
CA ASN A 59 -23.34 -4.50 -9.57
C ASN A 59 -24.40 -4.26 -8.48
N ASP A 60 -23.97 -4.35 -7.22
CA ASP A 60 -24.75 -4.11 -6.03
C ASP A 60 -24.32 -2.83 -5.28
N VAL A 61 -25.22 -2.34 -4.42
CA VAL A 61 -24.92 -1.27 -3.44
C VAL A 61 -25.27 -1.83 -2.07
N ILE A 62 -24.25 -2.06 -1.25
CA ILE A 62 -24.33 -2.73 0.05
C ILE A 62 -24.05 -1.74 1.19
N ASP A 63 -24.84 -1.85 2.25
CA ASP A 63 -24.84 -0.99 3.45
C ASP A 63 -25.13 -1.89 4.67
N GLY A 64 -24.09 -2.31 5.40
CA GLY A 64 -24.19 -3.14 6.62
C GLY A 64 -24.84 -2.38 7.77
N LYS A 65 -24.33 -1.18 8.02
CA LYS A 65 -24.69 -0.14 9.01
C LYS A 65 -24.00 -0.26 10.35
N GLY A 66 -23.88 -1.47 10.90
CA GLY A 66 -23.13 -1.66 12.13
C GLY A 66 -23.66 -2.76 13.04
N GLY A 67 -22.84 -3.16 14.00
CA GLY A 67 -22.69 -4.58 14.33
C GLY A 67 -21.50 -5.15 13.56
N ASN A 68 -21.09 -6.37 13.88
CA ASN A 68 -19.92 -6.99 13.27
C ASN A 68 -20.34 -7.93 12.12
N ASP A 69 -20.39 -7.37 10.92
CA ASP A 69 -21.00 -7.92 9.72
C ASP A 69 -20.06 -8.83 8.90
N ARG A 70 -20.67 -9.65 8.03
CA ARG A 70 -19.99 -10.45 7.00
C ARG A 70 -20.59 -10.14 5.66
N ILE A 71 -19.86 -9.39 4.83
CA ILE A 71 -20.36 -8.88 3.57
C ILE A 71 -19.59 -9.51 2.40
N CYS A 72 -20.32 -10.04 1.42
CA CYS A 72 -19.75 -10.53 0.17
C CYS A 72 -20.55 -9.96 -1.01
N GLY A 73 -19.95 -9.08 -1.82
CA GLY A 73 -20.55 -8.57 -3.07
C GLY A 73 -20.81 -9.68 -4.08
N LEU A 74 -19.81 -10.55 -4.23
CA LEU A 74 -19.66 -11.71 -5.12
C LEU A 74 -19.08 -11.38 -6.50
N GLY A 75 -19.58 -10.36 -7.18
CA GLY A 75 -18.96 -9.91 -8.43
C GLY A 75 -19.89 -9.15 -9.36
N GLY A 76 -19.31 -8.27 -10.15
CA GLY A 76 -19.96 -7.04 -10.58
C GLY A 76 -18.97 -5.90 -10.36
N ASN A 77 -19.43 -4.67 -10.38
CA ASN A 77 -18.67 -3.57 -9.79
C ASN A 77 -19.56 -3.03 -8.68
N ASP A 78 -19.24 -3.41 -7.46
CA ASP A 78 -20.05 -3.23 -6.26
C ASP A 78 -19.59 -2.01 -5.47
N TYR A 79 -20.50 -1.45 -4.67
CA TYR A 79 -20.22 -0.32 -3.78
C TYR A 79 -20.67 -0.71 -2.37
N VAL A 80 -19.73 -0.94 -1.47
CA VAL A 80 -19.94 -1.70 -0.22
C VAL A 80 -19.46 -0.90 0.99
N HIS A 81 -20.40 -0.55 1.86
CA HIS A 81 -20.14 -0.01 3.20
C HIS A 81 -20.37 -1.08 4.27
N GLY A 82 -19.39 -1.27 5.14
CA GLY A 82 -19.51 -2.02 6.40
C GLY A 82 -20.40 -1.27 7.38
N GLY A 83 -19.83 -0.29 8.10
CA GLY A 83 -20.54 0.65 8.95
C GLY A 83 -19.91 0.77 10.34
N ASP A 84 -20.74 0.86 11.39
CA ASP A 84 -20.27 0.91 12.79
C ASP A 84 -19.99 -0.51 13.36
N GLY A 85 -18.78 -1.08 13.22
CA GLY A 85 -18.40 -2.35 13.86
C GLY A 85 -17.16 -3.01 13.25
N ASP A 86 -16.58 -4.04 13.89
CA ASP A 86 -15.46 -4.79 13.29
C ASP A 86 -16.00 -5.79 12.25
N ASP A 87 -15.92 -5.42 10.98
CA ASP A 87 -16.54 -6.07 9.84
C ASP A 87 -15.57 -6.97 9.06
N ARG A 88 -16.15 -7.88 8.26
CA ARG A 88 -15.39 -8.70 7.33
C ARG A 88 -16.03 -8.64 5.95
N ILE A 89 -15.30 -8.09 4.98
CA ILE A 89 -15.86 -7.72 3.68
C ILE A 89 -15.04 -8.35 2.54
N THR A 90 -15.72 -8.75 1.47
CA THR A 90 -15.08 -8.96 0.17
C THR A 90 -15.98 -8.42 -0.94
N GLY A 91 -15.39 -7.63 -1.84
CA GLY A 91 -16.09 -7.19 -3.06
C GLY A 91 -16.41 -8.41 -3.93
N GLY A 92 -15.38 -9.09 -4.39
CA GLY A 92 -15.48 -10.41 -5.02
C GLY A 92 -14.74 -10.45 -6.35
N THR A 93 -15.45 -10.27 -7.46
CA THR A 93 -14.82 -10.19 -8.79
C THR A 93 -15.36 -9.04 -9.63
N GLY A 94 -14.53 -8.03 -9.83
CA GLY A 94 -14.67 -6.89 -10.72
C GLY A 94 -13.93 -5.70 -10.15
N ASP A 95 -14.24 -4.48 -10.60
CA ASP A 95 -13.63 -3.27 -10.04
C ASP A 95 -14.60 -2.71 -8.98
N ASP A 96 -14.33 -3.00 -7.71
CA ASP A 96 -15.24 -2.75 -6.59
C ASP A 96 -14.88 -1.43 -5.86
N GLN A 97 -15.73 -0.99 -4.95
CA GLN A 97 -15.44 0.09 -3.99
C GLN A 97 -15.91 -0.35 -2.62
N VAL A 98 -14.97 -0.77 -1.79
CA VAL A 98 -15.22 -1.25 -0.43
C VAL A 98 -14.81 -0.18 0.60
N PHE A 99 -15.55 -0.13 1.70
CA PHE A 99 -15.29 0.68 2.88
C PHE A 99 -15.62 -0.17 4.11
N GLY A 100 -14.68 -0.29 5.04
CA GLY A 100 -14.99 -0.77 6.40
C GLY A 100 -15.90 0.21 7.16
N ASP A 101 -15.63 1.50 6.96
CA ASP A 101 -16.16 2.66 7.67
C ASP A 101 -15.59 2.81 9.10
N ALA A 102 -16.12 2.15 10.13
CA ALA A 102 -15.76 2.45 11.53
C ALA A 102 -15.64 1.20 12.41
N GLY A 103 -14.49 0.53 12.35
CA GLY A 103 -14.27 -0.76 13.00
C GLY A 103 -12.81 -1.16 13.20
N ASN A 104 -12.53 -2.44 13.01
CA ASN A 104 -11.19 -3.02 12.84
C ASN A 104 -11.38 -4.10 11.79
N ASP A 105 -11.27 -3.73 10.52
CA ASP A 105 -11.98 -4.39 9.44
C ASP A 105 -11.05 -5.32 8.64
N GLU A 106 -11.60 -6.45 8.18
CA GLU A 106 -10.87 -7.42 7.34
C GLU A 106 -11.47 -7.40 5.92
N ILE A 107 -10.79 -6.69 5.00
CA ILE A 107 -11.29 -6.34 3.67
C ILE A 107 -10.46 -7.05 2.58
N VAL A 108 -11.16 -7.57 1.57
CA VAL A 108 -10.55 -8.14 0.36
C VAL A 108 -11.22 -7.54 -0.89
N GLY A 109 -10.54 -6.60 -1.55
CA GLY A 109 -11.01 -5.81 -2.69
C GLY A 109 -10.53 -4.35 -2.66
N ASP A 110 -10.87 -3.59 -3.70
CA ASP A 110 -10.39 -2.22 -3.94
C ASP A 110 -11.21 -1.14 -3.22
N GLU A 111 -10.55 -0.06 -2.77
CA GLU A 111 -11.15 1.03 -2.00
C GLU A 111 -11.08 2.38 -2.75
N ARG A 112 -12.11 3.24 -2.62
CA ARG A 112 -12.10 4.63 -3.16
C ARG A 112 -13.15 5.56 -2.51
N ALA A 113 -12.79 6.29 -1.44
CA ALA A 113 -13.76 7.17 -0.76
C ALA A 113 -13.88 8.56 -1.43
N TYR A 114 -15.04 9.21 -1.30
CA TYR A 114 -15.33 10.51 -1.92
C TYR A 114 -16.03 11.53 -0.98
N THR A 115 -15.37 12.69 -0.83
CA THR A 115 -15.87 14.01 -0.38
C THR A 115 -16.19 14.27 1.10
N GLY A 116 -15.52 15.30 1.66
CA GLY A 116 -15.85 15.93 2.94
C GLY A 116 -14.60 16.38 3.70
N ASP A 117 -14.75 17.21 4.74
CA ASP A 117 -13.82 17.12 5.88
C ASP A 117 -14.19 15.81 6.61
N VAL A 118 -13.25 14.87 6.71
CA VAL A 118 -13.49 13.55 7.32
C VAL A 118 -12.70 13.46 8.63
N ILE A 119 -13.40 13.11 9.70
CA ILE A 119 -12.85 12.77 11.01
C ILE A 119 -13.58 11.47 11.36
N GLY A 120 -13.04 10.35 10.88
CA GLY A 120 -13.79 9.15 10.53
C GLY A 120 -13.04 7.89 10.91
N SER A 121 -12.96 6.90 10.00
CA SER A 121 -12.35 5.58 10.21
C SER A 121 -11.23 5.62 11.23
N THR A 122 -11.41 4.84 12.30
CA THR A 122 -10.36 4.59 13.30
C THR A 122 -10.41 3.11 13.62
N GLY A 123 -9.54 2.33 12.99
CA GLY A 123 -9.48 0.89 13.10
C GLY A 123 -8.07 0.40 12.85
N ARG A 124 -7.69 -0.75 13.43
CA ARG A 124 -6.60 -1.50 12.78
C ARG A 124 -7.25 -2.37 11.74
N ASP A 125 -7.05 -1.99 10.50
CA ASP A 125 -7.66 -2.60 9.35
C ASP A 125 -6.63 -3.50 8.64
N HIS A 126 -7.16 -4.44 7.87
CA HIS A 126 -6.37 -5.38 7.08
C HIS A 126 -6.93 -5.43 5.66
N LEU A 127 -6.21 -4.79 4.75
CA LEU A 127 -6.59 -4.58 3.36
C LEU A 127 -5.78 -5.51 2.45
N ASP A 128 -6.45 -6.20 1.52
CA ASP A 128 -5.84 -7.13 0.54
C ASP A 128 -6.48 -6.90 -0.85
N GLY A 129 -5.75 -6.24 -1.76
CA GLY A 129 -6.19 -6.00 -3.15
C GLY A 129 -6.14 -7.27 -4.01
N GLY A 130 -5.07 -8.04 -3.82
CA GLY A 130 -4.90 -9.40 -4.29
C GLY A 130 -4.27 -9.50 -5.68
N THR A 131 -5.00 -9.14 -6.73
CA THR A 131 -4.47 -9.11 -8.11
C THR A 131 -5.15 -8.05 -8.96
N GLY A 132 -4.41 -7.03 -9.38
CA GLY A 132 -5.00 -5.91 -10.07
C GLY A 132 -4.01 -4.78 -10.30
N ASN A 133 -4.45 -3.57 -10.02
CA ASN A 133 -3.68 -2.32 -10.01
C ASN A 133 -4.46 -1.48 -9.00
N ASP A 134 -4.18 -1.74 -7.74
CA ASP A 134 -5.14 -1.54 -6.66
C ASP A 134 -4.84 -0.23 -5.91
N PHE A 135 -5.83 0.28 -5.18
CA PHE A 135 -5.69 1.47 -4.34
C PHE A 135 -6.18 1.11 -2.93
N LEU A 136 -5.26 1.15 -1.97
CA LEU A 136 -5.50 0.83 -0.56
C LEU A 136 -5.18 2.07 0.28
N LEU A 137 -6.05 2.37 1.25
CA LEU A 137 -5.93 3.51 2.17
C LEU A 137 -6.42 3.07 3.54
N GLY A 138 -5.55 2.98 4.55
CA GLY A 138 -5.96 2.45 5.86
C GLY A 138 -7.00 3.32 6.58
N ASP A 139 -6.78 4.63 6.68
CA ASP A 139 -7.69 5.54 7.39
C ASP A 139 -8.57 6.41 6.42
N ASN A 140 -8.44 7.76 6.35
CA ASN A 140 -9.51 8.62 5.81
C ASN A 140 -9.17 9.33 4.49
N ALA A 141 -10.08 9.26 3.51
CA ALA A 141 -9.97 10.03 2.25
C ALA A 141 -10.92 11.25 2.17
N ALA A 142 -10.33 12.45 2.05
CA ALA A 142 -11.01 13.74 1.91
C ALA A 142 -10.65 14.43 0.58
N THR A 143 -11.48 14.25 -0.46
CA THR A 143 -11.25 14.84 -1.80
C THR A 143 -11.09 16.37 -1.81
N GLN A 144 -11.59 17.07 -0.79
CA GLN A 144 -11.32 18.48 -0.46
C GLN A 144 -11.46 18.65 1.05
N GLY A 145 -10.55 19.40 1.68
CA GLY A 145 -10.57 19.65 3.13
C GLY A 145 -9.62 18.77 3.94
N THR A 146 -9.94 18.54 5.20
CA THR A 146 -9.08 17.82 6.15
C THR A 146 -9.50 16.36 6.32
N ALA A 147 -8.54 15.44 6.32
CA ALA A 147 -8.65 14.08 6.86
C ALA A 147 -7.85 13.98 8.17
N SER A 148 -8.28 13.13 9.09
CA SER A 148 -7.55 12.79 10.31
C SER A 148 -7.93 11.40 10.83
N GLY A 149 -7.06 10.43 10.57
CA GLY A 149 -6.92 9.11 11.19
C GLY A 149 -5.54 8.99 11.85
N ALA A 150 -5.25 7.89 12.56
CA ALA A 150 -3.94 7.58 13.13
C ALA A 150 -3.98 6.18 13.75
N SER A 151 -4.29 5.16 12.94
CA SER A 151 -4.57 3.80 13.40
C SER A 151 -3.60 2.80 12.75
N PRO A 152 -2.92 1.91 13.52
CA PRO A 152 -1.87 1.07 12.93
C PRO A 152 -2.44 -0.06 12.05
N ASP A 153 -2.14 -0.04 10.75
CA ASP A 153 -2.81 -0.83 9.71
C ASP A 153 -1.93 -1.89 9.01
N VAL A 154 -2.57 -2.77 8.24
CA VAL A 154 -1.90 -3.79 7.42
C VAL A 154 -2.43 -3.78 5.99
N LEU A 155 -1.63 -3.29 5.07
CA LEU A 155 -1.96 -3.19 3.64
C LEU A 155 -1.20 -4.24 2.84
N VAL A 156 -1.89 -4.93 1.93
CA VAL A 156 -1.33 -5.93 1.00
C VAL A 156 -1.83 -5.63 -0.41
N GLY A 157 -0.94 -5.20 -1.31
CA GLY A 157 -1.28 -4.94 -2.72
C GLY A 157 -1.53 -6.25 -3.46
N GLY A 158 -0.46 -6.97 -3.76
CA GLY A 158 -0.47 -8.37 -4.19
C GLY A 158 0.33 -8.57 -5.47
N VAL A 159 -0.34 -8.45 -6.62
CA VAL A 159 0.27 -8.55 -7.96
C VAL A 159 -0.40 -7.53 -8.87
N GLY A 160 0.34 -6.48 -9.22
CA GLY A 160 -0.19 -5.30 -9.90
C GLY A 160 0.79 -4.15 -9.89
N ASP A 161 0.46 -3.01 -10.48
CA ASP A 161 1.15 -1.75 -10.10
C ASP A 161 0.20 -1.01 -9.16
N ASP A 162 0.46 -1.09 -7.86
CA ASP A 162 -0.47 -0.74 -6.78
C ASP A 162 -0.13 0.62 -6.13
N VAL A 163 -1.09 1.19 -5.41
CA VAL A 163 -0.94 2.44 -4.66
C VAL A 163 -1.43 2.23 -3.24
N LEU A 164 -0.54 2.39 -2.26
CA LEU A 164 -0.77 2.03 -0.86
C LEU A 164 -0.38 3.22 0.03
N TYR A 165 -1.34 3.78 0.75
CA TYR A 165 -1.14 4.82 1.76
C TYR A 165 -1.65 4.28 3.10
N GLY A 166 -0.85 4.29 4.17
CA GLY A 166 -1.27 3.71 5.45
C GLY A 166 -2.35 4.55 6.15
N ASP A 167 -2.12 5.85 6.39
CA ASP A 167 -3.12 6.71 7.05
C ASP A 167 -4.09 7.39 6.05
N ASP A 168 -3.98 8.71 5.86
CA ASP A 168 -5.01 9.59 5.30
C ASP A 168 -4.67 10.12 3.90
N TYR A 169 -5.67 10.47 3.09
CA TYR A 169 -5.50 11.16 1.80
C TYR A 169 -6.37 12.41 1.66
N ALA A 170 -5.78 13.62 1.61
CA ALA A 170 -6.56 14.87 1.68
C ALA A 170 -5.91 16.13 1.06
N ASP A 171 -6.62 17.28 1.09
CA ASP A 171 -5.96 18.60 0.94
C ASP A 171 -5.02 18.86 2.13
N HIS A 172 -5.46 18.48 3.33
CA HIS A 172 -4.72 18.51 4.58
C HIS A 172 -4.92 17.16 5.30
N ALA A 173 -3.90 16.30 5.32
CA ALA A 173 -3.94 15.00 6.00
C ALA A 173 -3.20 15.10 7.35
N ASP A 174 -3.65 14.39 8.40
CA ASP A 174 -3.10 14.46 9.76
C ASP A 174 -3.22 13.09 10.47
N GLY A 175 -2.33 12.16 10.10
CA GLY A 175 -2.20 10.81 10.63
C GLY A 175 -0.74 10.38 10.78
N GLY A 176 -0.48 9.37 11.61
CA GLY A 176 0.88 8.97 11.92
C GLY A 176 0.93 7.75 12.81
N ALA A 177 0.63 6.59 12.24
CA ALA A 177 0.57 5.31 12.95
C ALA A 177 1.57 4.30 12.38
N PRO A 178 2.18 3.45 13.22
CA PRO A 178 3.18 2.47 12.79
C PRO A 178 2.55 1.34 11.96
N ASP A 179 2.66 1.46 10.64
CA ASP A 179 1.94 0.68 9.66
C ASP A 179 2.77 -0.44 9.06
N ARG A 180 2.07 -1.40 8.42
CA ARG A 180 2.68 -2.52 7.74
C ARG A 180 2.16 -2.66 6.33
N ILE A 181 2.96 -2.19 5.38
CA ILE A 181 2.64 -2.25 3.95
C ILE A 181 3.46 -3.36 3.28
N VAL A 182 2.79 -4.23 2.53
CA VAL A 182 3.39 -5.29 1.71
C VAL A 182 2.87 -5.15 0.28
N ALA A 183 3.55 -4.38 -0.55
CA ALA A 183 3.05 -4.03 -1.87
C ALA A 183 2.96 -5.24 -2.80
N GLY A 184 4.06 -5.98 -2.99
CA GLY A 184 4.05 -7.26 -3.71
C GLY A 184 4.78 -7.22 -5.06
N ASP A 185 4.36 -8.05 -6.02
CA ASP A 185 5.02 -8.10 -7.33
C ASP A 185 4.43 -6.99 -8.23
N GLY A 186 5.14 -5.86 -8.34
CA GLY A 186 4.62 -4.65 -8.95
C GLY A 186 5.61 -3.53 -9.25
N GLU A 187 5.11 -2.43 -9.82
CA GLU A 187 5.80 -1.14 -9.89
C GLU A 187 5.06 -0.15 -8.98
N ASP A 188 5.19 -0.36 -7.67
CA ASP A 188 4.24 0.14 -6.67
C ASP A 188 4.53 1.57 -6.18
N VAL A 189 3.56 2.16 -5.49
CA VAL A 189 3.64 3.52 -4.95
C VAL A 189 3.22 3.48 -3.49
N ILE A 190 4.17 3.69 -2.57
CA ILE A 190 3.97 3.56 -1.14
C ILE A 190 4.21 4.89 -0.42
N VAL A 191 3.29 5.23 0.48
CA VAL A 191 3.51 6.18 1.58
C VAL A 191 3.08 5.46 2.84
N GLY A 192 3.92 5.41 3.87
CA GLY A 192 3.59 4.84 5.17
C GLY A 192 2.44 5.60 5.82
N ASP A 193 2.64 6.85 6.23
CA ASP A 193 1.54 7.66 6.78
C ASP A 193 0.60 8.29 5.70
N SER A 194 0.52 9.63 5.72
CA SER A 194 -0.52 10.48 5.17
C SER A 194 -0.10 11.21 3.90
N VAL A 195 -1.01 11.32 2.95
CA VAL A 195 -0.81 11.95 1.64
C VAL A 195 -1.65 13.23 1.52
N GLY A 196 -0.96 14.37 1.55
CA GLY A 196 -1.56 15.70 1.57
C GLY A 196 -1.30 16.52 0.30
N TYR A 197 -2.31 17.20 -0.25
CA TYR A 197 -2.10 18.11 -1.38
C TYR A 197 -1.40 19.41 -0.95
N TYR A 198 -1.80 20.03 0.17
CA TYR A 198 -1.19 21.24 0.73
C TYR A 198 -0.42 21.00 2.04
N SER A 199 -0.84 20.02 2.83
CA SER A 199 -0.02 19.52 3.94
C SER A 199 -0.36 18.08 4.29
N ALA A 200 0.64 17.34 4.73
CA ALA A 200 0.49 16.11 5.49
C ALA A 200 1.19 16.30 6.85
N SER A 201 0.70 15.67 7.90
CA SER A 201 1.35 15.71 9.21
C SER A 201 1.13 14.44 10.01
N GLY A 202 2.10 14.18 10.90
CA GLY A 202 2.26 12.92 11.63
C GLY A 202 3.41 12.09 11.05
N ALA A 203 3.73 11.01 11.76
CA ALA A 203 4.92 10.16 11.60
C ALA A 203 4.70 8.83 12.34
N GLY A 204 4.97 7.69 11.69
CA GLY A 204 4.77 6.32 12.16
C GLY A 204 6.06 5.50 12.10
N ASP A 205 6.27 4.53 13.00
CA ASP A 205 7.44 3.62 12.90
C ASP A 205 7.10 2.47 11.94
N ASP A 206 7.29 2.66 10.63
CA ASP A 206 6.64 1.84 9.59
C ASP A 206 7.48 0.66 9.09
N VAL A 207 6.79 -0.31 8.48
CA VAL A 207 7.41 -1.47 7.82
C VAL A 207 6.89 -1.63 6.41
N LEU A 208 7.62 -1.06 5.46
CA LEU A 208 7.29 -0.98 4.04
C LEU A 208 8.10 -2.00 3.24
N LEU A 209 7.41 -2.95 2.61
CA LEU A 209 8.02 -4.10 1.95
C LEU A 209 7.53 -4.24 0.50
N GLU A 210 8.41 -3.90 -0.44
CA GLU A 210 8.21 -4.16 -1.87
C GLU A 210 8.49 -5.64 -2.20
N GLY A 211 7.94 -6.11 -3.33
CA GLY A 211 8.26 -7.41 -3.93
C GLY A 211 9.03 -7.24 -5.23
N ALA A 212 8.70 -8.02 -6.27
CA ALA A 212 9.44 -7.98 -7.54
C ALA A 212 9.02 -6.79 -8.42
N GLY A 213 9.76 -5.69 -8.31
CA GLY A 213 9.64 -4.45 -9.10
C GLY A 213 11.00 -3.90 -9.55
N THR A 214 11.02 -2.79 -10.29
CA THR A 214 12.27 -2.05 -10.62
C THR A 214 12.10 -0.52 -10.64
N GLN A 215 10.89 -0.05 -10.39
CA GLN A 215 10.49 1.34 -10.45
C GLN A 215 9.40 1.65 -9.40
N GLY A 216 9.34 0.90 -8.30
CA GLY A 216 8.55 1.28 -7.13
C GLY A 216 9.00 2.62 -6.55
N ASP A 217 8.15 3.28 -5.78
CA ASP A 217 8.34 4.66 -5.31
C ASP A 217 7.87 4.76 -3.85
N VAL A 218 8.82 4.80 -2.90
CA VAL A 218 8.52 4.71 -1.45
C VAL A 218 8.86 6.00 -0.71
N THR A 219 7.94 6.44 0.16
CA THR A 219 8.19 7.34 1.29
C THR A 219 7.79 6.59 2.55
N GLY A 220 8.60 6.63 3.62
CA GLY A 220 8.23 6.12 4.95
C GLY A 220 7.10 6.96 5.52
N ASP A 221 7.40 8.06 6.20
CA ASP A 221 6.36 8.95 6.69
C ASP A 221 5.50 9.65 5.57
N SER A 222 4.63 10.54 6.00
CA SER A 222 3.83 11.54 5.26
C SER A 222 4.44 12.19 3.98
N PHE A 223 3.65 12.23 2.90
CA PHE A 223 3.94 12.94 1.63
C PHE A 223 3.08 14.21 1.45
N ALA A 224 3.69 15.36 1.14
CA ALA A 224 2.98 16.62 0.86
C ALA A 224 3.28 17.20 -0.53
N GLY A 225 2.31 17.18 -1.44
CA GLY A 225 2.51 17.51 -2.86
C GLY A 225 2.90 18.98 -3.16
N PHE A 226 2.12 19.96 -2.70
CA PHE A 226 2.31 21.38 -3.03
C PHE A 226 2.62 22.26 -1.81
N GLY A 227 2.80 21.65 -0.64
CA GLY A 227 3.16 22.35 0.59
C GLY A 227 4.01 21.47 1.50
N ASN A 228 3.64 21.40 2.78
CA ASN A 228 4.57 20.97 3.82
C ASN A 228 4.18 19.62 4.40
N ALA A 229 5.15 18.73 4.59
CA ALA A 229 5.01 17.52 5.38
C ALA A 229 5.69 17.75 6.75
N THR A 230 5.01 17.45 7.85
CA THR A 230 5.53 17.75 9.19
C THR A 230 5.12 16.75 10.27
N GLY A 231 6.10 16.16 10.95
CA GLY A 231 5.87 15.13 11.95
C GLY A 231 7.01 15.05 12.96
N ALA A 232 7.22 13.85 13.50
CA ALA A 232 8.39 13.54 14.31
C ALA A 232 9.58 13.07 13.46
N GLY A 233 9.30 12.43 12.31
CA GLY A 233 10.18 11.44 11.69
C GLY A 233 10.05 10.10 12.41
N GLY A 234 9.49 9.10 11.75
CA GLY A 234 9.33 7.73 12.25
C GLY A 234 10.61 6.90 12.15
N ASP A 235 10.83 5.90 13.02
CA ASP A 235 12.00 5.00 12.86
C ASP A 235 11.68 3.89 11.82
N ASP A 236 11.80 4.17 10.52
CA ASP A 236 11.24 3.34 9.44
C ASP A 236 12.08 2.13 8.99
N LEU A 237 11.40 1.11 8.46
CA LEU A 237 12.01 -0.02 7.75
C LEU A 237 11.46 -0.15 6.32
N ILE A 238 12.29 0.20 5.34
CA ILE A 238 11.99 0.09 3.91
C ILE A 238 12.87 -1.02 3.30
N ASP A 239 12.27 -2.08 2.74
CA ASP A 239 12.97 -3.10 1.93
C ASP A 239 12.41 -3.10 0.51
N LEU A 240 13.21 -2.64 -0.46
CA LEU A 240 12.86 -2.48 -1.87
C LEU A 240 12.85 -3.80 -2.67
N GLY A 241 12.60 -4.91 -1.96
CA GLY A 241 12.43 -6.23 -2.56
C GLY A 241 13.71 -6.83 -3.15
N PRO A 242 13.60 -7.93 -3.92
CA PRO A 242 14.74 -8.63 -4.51
C PRO A 242 15.33 -7.95 -5.75
N ASP A 243 14.54 -7.16 -6.47
CA ASP A 243 14.92 -6.56 -7.75
C ASP A 243 15.26 -5.07 -7.60
N GLY A 244 14.62 -4.34 -6.67
CA GLY A 244 14.88 -2.92 -6.38
C GLY A 244 13.71 -2.01 -6.75
N ALA A 245 13.91 -0.70 -6.62
CA ALA A 245 12.88 0.29 -6.92
C ALA A 245 13.43 1.50 -7.69
N PHE A 246 12.59 2.49 -7.96
CA PHE A 246 13.07 3.78 -8.47
C PHE A 246 13.87 4.52 -7.39
N GLY A 247 13.36 4.51 -6.16
CA GLY A 247 14.04 5.02 -4.98
C GLY A 247 13.16 5.08 -3.74
N ALA A 248 13.81 5.41 -2.62
CA ALA A 248 13.17 5.56 -1.32
C ALA A 248 13.60 6.87 -0.63
N VAL A 249 12.71 7.32 0.25
CA VAL A 249 12.92 8.37 1.27
C VAL A 249 12.41 7.74 2.57
N GLY A 250 13.17 7.81 3.67
CA GLY A 250 12.69 7.36 4.98
C GLY A 250 11.61 8.33 5.46
N ASP A 251 12.00 9.44 6.06
CA ASP A 251 11.05 10.49 6.44
C ASP A 251 10.21 11.09 5.27
N HIS A 252 9.42 12.10 5.64
CA HIS A 252 8.63 12.97 4.80
C HIS A 252 9.22 13.42 3.44
N THR A 253 8.37 13.39 2.42
CA THR A 253 8.61 14.01 1.11
C THR A 253 7.72 15.24 0.88
N ALA A 254 8.31 16.40 0.52
CA ALA A 254 7.56 17.66 0.38
C ALA A 254 7.80 18.48 -0.91
N GLY A 255 6.74 19.13 -1.38
CA GLY A 255 6.76 20.23 -2.35
C GLY A 255 7.21 21.58 -1.78
N GLY A 256 7.25 21.70 -0.44
CA GLY A 256 7.68 22.86 0.34
C GLY A 256 8.76 22.50 1.36
N THR A 257 8.44 22.61 2.65
CA THR A 257 9.30 22.15 3.76
C THR A 257 8.89 20.75 4.20
N ALA A 258 9.87 19.89 4.45
CA ALA A 258 9.71 18.65 5.19
C ALA A 258 10.38 18.84 6.57
N VAL A 259 9.74 18.41 7.66
CA VAL A 259 10.21 18.62 9.05
C VAL A 259 9.81 17.44 9.94
N GLY A 260 10.80 16.74 10.46
CA GLY A 260 10.73 15.43 11.12
C GLY A 260 12.08 14.76 10.87
N SER A 261 12.56 13.87 11.74
CA SER A 261 13.65 12.96 11.39
C SER A 261 13.72 11.71 12.27
N GLY A 262 13.52 10.55 11.64
CA GLY A 262 13.61 9.19 12.13
C GLY A 262 15.03 8.67 12.33
N ASN A 263 15.20 7.36 12.40
CA ASN A 263 16.51 6.70 12.34
C ASN A 263 16.34 5.50 11.41
N ASP A 264 16.36 5.78 10.12
CA ASP A 264 15.71 4.95 9.13
C ASP A 264 16.58 3.80 8.67
N ARG A 265 15.92 2.71 8.25
CA ARG A 265 16.58 1.57 7.65
C ARG A 265 16.05 1.28 6.26
N ILE A 266 16.82 1.70 5.26
CA ILE A 266 16.51 1.52 3.86
C ILE A 266 17.39 0.44 3.26
N ILE A 267 16.77 -0.51 2.56
CA ILE A 267 17.45 -1.66 1.96
C ILE A 267 17.08 -1.76 0.48
N GLY A 268 18.07 -1.51 -0.38
CA GLY A 268 17.99 -1.53 -1.84
C GLY A 268 17.89 -2.93 -2.45
N GLY A 269 17.91 -3.02 -3.77
CA GLY A 269 17.56 -4.21 -4.54
C GLY A 269 18.72 -5.01 -5.14
N ALA A 270 18.58 -5.35 -6.42
CA ALA A 270 19.64 -5.94 -7.25
C ALA A 270 19.82 -5.18 -8.58
N ALA A 271 19.16 -4.03 -8.71
CA ALA A 271 19.29 -3.06 -9.77
C ALA A 271 19.69 -1.70 -9.16
N GLY A 272 20.33 -0.84 -9.95
CA GLY A 272 20.78 0.47 -9.46
C GLY A 272 19.61 1.40 -9.11
N GLU A 273 19.46 1.70 -7.83
CA GLU A 273 18.46 2.66 -7.35
C GLU A 273 18.88 4.10 -7.72
N ILE A 274 17.93 4.85 -8.29
CA ILE A 274 18.22 6.20 -8.79
C ILE A 274 18.40 7.20 -7.65
N ILE A 275 17.78 6.94 -6.49
CA ILE A 275 18.11 7.56 -5.22
C ILE A 275 17.67 6.70 -4.02
N LEU A 276 18.44 6.75 -2.94
CA LEU A 276 18.00 6.44 -1.58
C LEU A 276 18.35 7.67 -0.72
N ILE A 277 17.40 8.16 0.07
CA ILE A 277 17.56 9.26 1.02
C ILE A 277 17.13 8.70 2.39
N GLY A 278 17.95 8.85 3.42
CA GLY A 278 17.60 8.46 4.79
C GLY A 278 16.50 9.37 5.30
N ASP A 279 16.86 10.60 5.70
CA ASP A 279 15.85 11.60 6.07
C ASP A 279 14.98 12.06 4.85
N ASN A 280 14.48 13.30 4.94
CA ASN A 280 13.47 13.91 4.12
C ASN A 280 13.92 14.27 2.68
N SER A 281 12.94 14.36 1.77
CA SER A 281 13.08 15.00 0.44
C SER A 281 12.42 16.39 0.42
N LEU A 282 13.23 17.46 0.39
CA LEU A 282 12.77 18.85 0.61
C LEU A 282 13.20 19.87 -0.46
N VAL A 283 12.54 21.04 -0.43
CA VAL A 283 12.81 22.19 -1.32
C VAL A 283 13.39 23.38 -0.56
N ASP A 284 13.03 23.51 0.71
CA ASP A 284 13.50 24.55 1.63
C ASP A 284 14.04 23.88 2.91
N PRO A 285 15.37 23.90 3.15
CA PRO A 285 15.99 23.27 4.32
C PRO A 285 15.88 24.10 5.61
N THR A 286 15.01 25.12 5.65
CA THR A 286 14.79 25.87 6.90
C THR A 286 13.90 25.10 7.86
N GLY A 287 14.53 24.54 8.90
CA GLY A 287 13.84 23.78 9.95
C GLY A 287 13.93 22.27 9.82
N ALA A 288 14.66 21.76 8.82
CA ALA A 288 15.04 20.36 8.73
C ALA A 288 15.71 19.86 10.03
N THR A 289 15.39 18.62 10.38
CA THR A 289 16.06 17.78 11.39
C THR A 289 16.69 16.59 10.68
N ALA A 290 17.55 15.84 11.37
CA ALA A 290 18.22 14.66 10.82
C ALA A 290 18.46 13.63 11.93
N GLY A 291 18.42 12.33 11.59
CA GLY A 291 18.68 11.23 12.51
C GLY A 291 19.77 10.25 12.08
N ASP A 292 20.01 9.18 12.83
CA ASP A 292 21.16 8.28 12.62
C ASP A 292 20.78 7.10 11.68
N ASP A 293 20.94 7.25 10.35
CA ASP A 293 20.38 6.32 9.36
C ASP A 293 21.25 5.10 9.01
N LEU A 294 20.62 4.05 8.47
CA LEU A 294 21.26 2.85 7.91
C LEU A 294 20.72 2.52 6.52
N ILE A 295 21.52 2.79 5.49
CA ILE A 295 21.15 2.54 4.09
C ILE A 295 22.06 1.47 3.48
N GLU A 296 21.47 0.45 2.86
CA GLU A 296 22.19 -0.65 2.19
C GLU A 296 21.68 -0.83 0.75
N GLY A 297 22.34 -0.26 -0.26
CA GLY A 297 21.93 -0.35 -1.68
C GLY A 297 21.95 -1.78 -2.26
N ARG A 298 22.76 -2.66 -1.68
CA ARG A 298 22.96 -4.09 -2.04
C ARG A 298 23.65 -4.30 -3.39
N GLY A 299 23.10 -3.84 -4.52
CA GLY A 299 23.73 -4.07 -5.82
C GLY A 299 23.03 -3.43 -7.00
N GLY A 300 23.83 -2.80 -7.87
CA GLY A 300 23.36 -1.74 -8.75
C GLY A 300 24.36 -0.58 -8.74
N ASP A 301 24.21 0.39 -9.65
CA ASP A 301 24.97 1.64 -9.56
C ASP A 301 24.12 2.64 -8.74
N ASP A 302 24.28 2.65 -7.41
CA ASP A 302 23.34 3.29 -6.48
C ASP A 302 23.67 4.75 -6.16
N ARG A 303 22.67 5.52 -5.72
CA ARG A 303 22.83 6.92 -5.31
C ARG A 303 22.25 7.17 -3.92
N ILE A 304 23.11 7.17 -2.92
CA ILE A 304 22.74 7.19 -1.51
C ILE A 304 23.06 8.54 -0.89
N PHE A 305 22.08 9.10 -0.18
CA PHE A 305 22.21 10.23 0.73
C PHE A 305 21.76 9.74 2.10
N GLY A 306 22.55 9.97 3.16
CA GLY A 306 22.06 9.78 4.52
C GLY A 306 21.06 10.88 4.82
N ASP A 307 21.58 12.07 5.06
CA ASP A 307 20.75 13.25 5.32
C ASP A 307 19.86 13.72 4.14
N ASN A 308 18.80 14.44 4.54
CA ASN A 308 18.09 15.50 3.82
C ASN A 308 18.63 15.86 2.41
N SER A 309 17.89 15.55 1.33
CA SER A 309 18.40 15.74 -0.06
C SER A 309 17.42 16.45 -1.03
N ASP A 310 17.98 17.13 -2.05
CA ASP A 310 17.23 17.79 -3.13
C ASP A 310 17.10 16.96 -4.42
N TRP A 311 17.39 15.66 -4.34
CA TRP A 311 17.56 14.71 -5.46
C TRP A 311 18.88 14.86 -6.24
N SER A 312 19.74 15.81 -5.87
CA SER A 312 21.03 16.04 -6.53
C SER A 312 22.21 16.26 -5.58
N GLN A 313 21.96 16.80 -4.39
CA GLN A 313 22.93 17.07 -3.33
C GLN A 313 22.23 17.03 -1.96
N THR A 314 22.99 16.76 -0.90
CA THR A 314 22.59 16.95 0.50
C THR A 314 22.26 18.42 0.77
N LEU A 315 21.30 18.68 1.65
CA LEU A 315 20.80 20.02 1.97
C LEU A 315 20.92 20.36 3.46
N GLY A 316 21.07 21.66 3.74
CA GLY A 316 20.90 22.19 5.09
C GLY A 316 22.17 22.14 5.93
N THR A 317 21.97 22.04 7.25
CA THR A 317 23.02 21.93 8.27
C THR A 317 22.58 21.10 9.49
N ALA A 318 21.40 20.49 9.45
CA ALA A 318 21.11 19.33 10.28
C ALA A 318 21.88 18.16 9.66
N GLY A 319 22.27 17.20 10.47
CA GLY A 319 22.81 15.96 9.96
C GLY A 319 22.97 14.88 11.02
N GLY A 320 22.85 13.64 10.56
CA GLY A 320 22.81 12.39 11.25
C GLY A 320 24.16 11.83 11.69
N ARG A 321 24.26 10.50 11.70
CA ARG A 321 25.55 9.77 11.83
C ARG A 321 25.38 8.48 11.08
N ASP A 322 25.47 8.59 9.78
CA ASP A 322 24.80 7.60 8.95
C ASP A 322 25.73 6.43 8.67
N THR A 323 25.14 5.28 8.40
CA THR A 323 25.86 4.09 7.93
C THR A 323 25.40 3.77 6.53
N LEU A 324 26.15 4.26 5.55
CA LEU A 324 25.86 4.11 4.13
C LEU A 324 26.68 2.98 3.55
N ARG A 325 26.01 2.04 2.89
CA ARG A 325 26.61 0.94 2.16
C ARG A 325 26.11 0.97 0.73
N GLY A 326 27.04 1.06 -0.23
CA GLY A 326 26.75 0.84 -1.64
C GLY A 326 26.44 -0.64 -1.87
N GLY A 327 27.33 -1.35 -2.56
CA GLY A 327 27.22 -2.79 -2.69
C GLY A 327 28.05 -3.34 -3.83
N ASP A 328 27.39 -4.09 -4.71
CA ASP A 328 27.94 -4.53 -6.00
C ASP A 328 27.61 -3.51 -7.11
N GLY A 329 28.45 -2.49 -7.34
CA GLY A 329 28.34 -1.58 -8.50
C GLY A 329 29.22 -0.32 -8.41
N ASP A 330 29.07 0.64 -9.34
CA ASP A 330 29.83 1.92 -9.31
C ASP A 330 29.01 3.01 -8.56
N ASP A 331 29.15 3.08 -7.23
CA ASP A 331 28.19 3.80 -6.36
C ASP A 331 28.50 5.28 -6.09
N PHE A 332 27.48 6.04 -5.66
CA PHE A 332 27.57 7.44 -5.25
C PHE A 332 27.00 7.61 -3.84
N LEU A 333 27.86 7.86 -2.83
CA LEU A 333 27.45 7.98 -1.42
C LEU A 333 27.72 9.40 -0.89
N ARG A 334 26.74 10.02 -0.25
CA ARG A 334 26.86 11.27 0.51
C ARG A 334 26.32 11.04 1.91
N GLY A 335 27.16 11.25 2.94
CA GLY A 335 26.70 11.26 4.34
C GLY A 335 25.91 12.54 4.58
N GLY A 336 26.56 13.50 5.23
CA GLY A 336 26.10 14.88 5.27
C GLY A 336 26.81 15.66 6.36
N PRO A 337 26.15 16.57 7.09
CA PRO A 337 26.71 17.11 8.32
C PRO A 337 26.84 16.04 9.43
N ALA A 338 27.95 16.12 10.20
CA ALA A 338 28.32 15.22 11.31
C ALA A 338 29.12 13.95 10.92
N ASP A 339 29.17 12.94 11.80
CA ASP A 339 30.29 11.96 11.87
C ASP A 339 29.88 10.58 11.29
N ASP A 340 30.00 10.42 9.97
CA ASP A 340 29.38 9.30 9.23
C ASP A 340 30.29 8.07 9.00
N VAL A 341 29.69 6.98 8.52
CA VAL A 341 30.36 5.75 8.07
C VAL A 341 29.90 5.39 6.65
N LEU A 342 30.80 5.50 5.66
CA LEU A 342 30.53 5.18 4.26
C LEU A 342 31.37 3.96 3.85
N ASP A 343 30.75 2.94 3.26
CA ASP A 343 31.42 1.74 2.72
C ASP A 343 30.91 1.43 1.30
N GLY A 344 31.67 1.83 0.27
CA GLY A 344 31.31 1.62 -1.15
C GLY A 344 31.26 0.14 -1.56
N GLN A 345 32.08 -0.68 -0.90
CA GLN A 345 32.23 -2.13 -1.11
C GLN A 345 32.87 -2.53 -2.45
N ALA A 346 32.09 -2.71 -3.53
CA ALA A 346 32.48 -3.56 -4.66
C ALA A 346 32.28 -2.98 -6.07
N GLY A 347 32.77 -1.77 -6.32
CA GLY A 347 33.05 -1.33 -7.70
C GLY A 347 34.06 -0.19 -7.83
N VAL A 348 33.56 1.02 -8.11
CA VAL A 348 34.34 2.25 -8.29
C VAL A 348 33.56 3.42 -7.72
N ASP A 349 33.75 3.67 -6.43
CA ASP A 349 32.72 4.34 -5.63
C ASP A 349 33.09 5.79 -5.29
N ASP A 350 32.18 6.74 -5.58
CA ASP A 350 32.33 8.18 -5.32
C ASP A 350 31.69 8.56 -3.98
N CYS A 351 32.41 8.27 -2.90
CA CYS A 351 32.00 8.60 -1.53
C CYS A 351 32.53 9.96 -1.08
N ASP A 352 31.65 10.82 -0.56
CA ASP A 352 32.01 12.06 0.14
C ASP A 352 31.22 12.10 1.46
N GLY A 353 31.90 12.07 2.60
CA GLY A 353 31.27 12.22 3.92
C GLY A 353 30.85 13.66 4.22
N GLU A 354 31.26 14.62 3.38
CA GLU A 354 30.93 16.05 3.45
C GLU A 354 31.32 16.78 4.77
N GLY A 355 30.64 16.51 5.88
CA GLY A 355 30.39 17.50 6.93
C GLY A 355 30.82 17.18 8.36
N GLY A 356 31.71 16.22 8.62
CA GLY A 356 32.28 16.03 9.97
C GLY A 356 33.60 15.27 10.05
N THR A 357 33.60 14.13 10.76
CA THR A 357 34.77 13.29 11.06
C THR A 357 34.55 11.85 10.60
N ASP A 358 34.45 11.69 9.30
CA ASP A 358 33.85 10.54 8.65
C ASP A 358 34.79 9.34 8.52
N VAL A 359 34.22 8.14 8.49
CA VAL A 359 34.89 6.86 8.28
C VAL A 359 34.53 6.33 6.89
N VAL A 360 35.40 6.59 5.92
CA VAL A 360 35.22 6.13 4.53
C VAL A 360 36.03 4.86 4.26
N LEU A 361 35.35 3.80 3.81
CA LEU A 361 35.86 2.46 3.52
C LEU A 361 35.56 2.08 2.06
N HIS A 362 36.46 1.34 1.42
CA HIS A 362 36.31 0.83 0.04
C HIS A 362 35.75 1.85 -0.98
N CYS A 363 36.26 3.08 -0.99
CA CYS A 363 35.87 4.11 -1.98
C CYS A 363 37.06 4.66 -2.77
N GLU A 364 36.87 4.86 -4.07
CA GLU A 364 37.87 5.34 -5.02
C GLU A 364 37.92 6.87 -5.06
N ALA A 365 38.65 7.46 -4.11
CA ALA A 365 38.85 8.90 -4.01
C ALA A 365 39.08 9.57 -5.39
N PRO A 366 38.30 10.62 -5.75
CA PRO A 366 38.21 11.09 -7.12
C PRO A 366 39.56 11.59 -7.65
N PRO A 367 39.92 11.29 -8.92
CA PRO A 367 41.11 11.83 -9.53
C PRO A 367 40.93 13.34 -9.71
N ALA A 368 41.54 14.10 -8.80
CA ALA A 368 41.58 15.57 -8.85
C ALA A 368 41.88 16.05 -10.28
N ALA A 369 40.92 16.76 -10.87
CA ALA A 369 40.87 17.21 -12.27
C ALA A 369 40.28 16.27 -13.34
N ARG A 370 39.18 15.54 -13.07
CA ARG A 370 38.12 15.42 -14.09
C ARG A 370 37.16 16.61 -13.99
N SER A 371 37.38 17.59 -14.88
CA SER A 371 36.46 18.71 -15.10
C SER A 371 35.03 18.24 -15.29
N VAL A 372 34.08 18.91 -14.63
CA VAL A 372 32.63 18.96 -14.91
C VAL A 372 32.27 18.27 -16.22
N ARG A 373 32.11 16.94 -16.18
CA ARG A 373 31.27 16.28 -17.17
C ARG A 373 29.88 16.69 -16.74
N LYS A 374 29.27 17.55 -17.55
CA LYS A 374 27.88 17.97 -17.37
C LYS A 374 27.09 16.79 -16.83
N ALA A 375 26.50 16.96 -15.65
CA ALA A 375 25.32 16.18 -15.30
C ALA A 375 24.42 16.14 -16.54
N ALA A 376 23.79 14.99 -16.80
CA ALA A 376 22.62 15.00 -17.67
C ALA A 376 21.73 16.17 -17.22
N PRO A 377 21.19 17.00 -18.14
CA PRO A 377 20.43 18.17 -17.73
C PRO A 377 19.39 17.70 -16.73
N ALA A 378 19.39 18.31 -15.53
CA ALA A 378 18.52 17.92 -14.44
C ALA A 378 17.14 17.65 -15.03
N ARG A 379 16.68 16.39 -14.94
CA ARG A 379 15.29 16.10 -15.29
C ARG A 379 14.50 16.86 -14.24
N THR A 380 13.95 18.01 -14.65
CA THR A 380 13.04 18.83 -13.83
C THR A 380 11.69 18.14 -13.61
N GLU A 381 11.61 16.85 -13.93
CA GLU A 381 10.58 15.91 -13.56
C GLU A 381 11.09 15.23 -12.29
N ARG A 382 10.72 15.79 -11.13
CA ARG A 382 10.78 15.10 -9.83
C ARG A 382 10.07 13.75 -10.01
N PRO A 383 10.75 12.59 -9.96
CA PRO A 383 10.17 11.34 -10.44
C PRO A 383 8.96 10.91 -9.61
N LEU A 384 9.16 10.73 -8.29
CA LEU A 384 8.10 10.55 -7.30
C LEU A 384 6.92 11.49 -7.56
N TYR A 385 7.18 12.79 -7.43
CA TYR A 385 6.15 13.82 -7.55
C TYR A 385 5.36 13.77 -8.87
N ALA A 386 6.05 13.54 -9.98
CA ALA A 386 5.45 13.44 -11.31
C ALA A 386 4.85 12.06 -11.61
N ARG A 387 4.98 11.09 -10.70
CA ARG A 387 4.32 9.78 -10.70
C ARG A 387 3.15 9.78 -9.72
N PHE A 388 3.32 10.09 -8.42
CA PHE A 388 2.24 10.36 -7.46
C PHE A 388 1.12 11.23 -8.08
N ALA A 389 1.47 12.35 -8.72
CA ALA A 389 0.50 13.24 -9.38
C ALA A 389 -0.20 12.67 -10.65
N ARG A 390 0.10 11.43 -11.07
CA ARG A 390 -0.63 10.69 -12.13
C ARG A 390 -1.64 9.70 -11.57
N HIS A 391 -1.41 9.19 -10.36
CA HIS A 391 -2.30 8.24 -9.70
C HIS A 391 -3.38 8.96 -8.86
N ALA A 392 -3.15 10.24 -8.51
CA ALA A 392 -4.09 11.11 -7.80
C ALA A 392 -5.29 11.66 -8.62
N VAL A 393 -5.85 10.91 -9.61
CA VAL A 393 -6.91 11.40 -10.54
C VAL A 393 -8.03 10.40 -10.80
#